data_AF-A0A662I7Z5-F1
#
_entry.id   AF-A0A662I7Z5-F1
#
_cell.length_a   1.000
_cell.length_b   1.000
_cell.length_c   1.000
_cell.angle_alpha   90.00
_cell.angle_beta   90.00
_cell.angle_gamma   90.00
#
_symmetry.space_group_name_H-M   'P 1'
#
loop_
_entity.id
_entity.type
_entity.pdbx_description
1 polymer ?
#
loop_
_entity_poly.entity_id
_entity_poly.type
_entity_poly.pdbx_seq_one_letter_code
_entity_poly.pdbx_strand_id
1 'polypeptide(L)'
;MKAKFVNMCPNCGGTISDERLELKLPCKQCLPEVPEKIVQMLKNEETFFAGVSEVRRLLKERDALKNYEEFYRLEKEVEDANKLFYKATGNKLWSAQKTWLRRVISNRSFAVLAPTGVGKTLFGTFTAVYLAKKEKENKSIIILPTSLLVKQVYERAKQMAENLGLDPERTIIAYLGRLTGKKREEVFNRIRDGDFNVLIVTSQFLRRNFKIIWNEGANKYSFVFVDDVDAILRSSKNIDQVLMLLGLPQDAVADALKLIYLKRRIAGYYARRQQVPEELYSELNELKDKLEKILKGKLKGCLVISTATGKPRGTRVKLFRELLGFEIGARTEALRNVVDSYVLPESEDIDDEVVKLIKTLGKGGLVFVPVSKGLEYAQALNEK
;
A
#
# COMPACT_ATOMS: atom_id res chain seq x y z
N MET A 1 18.75 -18.05 -28.51
CA MET A 1 17.48 -17.80 -29.24
C MET A 1 16.87 -16.55 -28.62
N LYS A 2 16.65 -15.46 -29.40
CA LYS A 2 16.06 -14.21 -28.87
C LYS A 2 14.53 -14.35 -28.89
N ALA A 3 13.89 -14.30 -27.73
CA ALA A 3 12.44 -14.37 -27.66
C ALA A 3 11.81 -13.08 -28.21
N LYS A 4 10.70 -13.20 -28.94
CA LYS A 4 9.88 -12.06 -29.39
C LYS A 4 8.52 -12.12 -28.73
N PHE A 5 8.08 -10.98 -28.21
CA PHE A 5 6.81 -10.82 -27.54
C PHE A 5 5.89 -9.95 -28.37
N VAL A 6 4.71 -10.49 -28.70
CA VAL A 6 3.68 -9.79 -29.45
C VAL A 6 2.92 -8.85 -28.52
N ASN A 7 2.55 -7.67 -29.01
CA ASN A 7 1.78 -6.66 -28.27
C ASN A 7 2.41 -6.15 -26.97
N MET A 8 3.75 -6.14 -26.88
CA MET A 8 4.48 -5.78 -25.65
C MET A 8 5.37 -4.54 -25.77
N CYS A 9 5.48 -3.91 -26.94
CA CYS A 9 6.23 -2.65 -27.05
C CYS A 9 5.56 -1.55 -26.20
N PRO A 10 6.27 -0.90 -25.25
CA PRO A 10 5.68 0.11 -24.37
C PRO A 10 5.26 1.40 -25.08
N ASN A 11 5.70 1.60 -26.33
CA ASN A 11 5.34 2.76 -27.13
C ASN A 11 4.20 2.47 -28.12
N CYS A 12 4.41 1.53 -29.05
CA CYS A 12 3.45 1.28 -30.14
C CYS A 12 2.52 0.09 -29.93
N GLY A 13 2.70 -0.70 -28.86
CA GLY A 13 1.96 -1.95 -28.68
C GLY A 13 2.24 -3.01 -29.74
N GLY A 14 3.37 -2.91 -30.47
CA GLY A 14 3.80 -3.91 -31.45
C GLY A 14 4.70 -5.00 -30.85
N THR A 15 5.25 -5.84 -31.73
CA THR A 15 6.19 -6.91 -31.35
C THR A 15 7.55 -6.36 -30.92
N ILE A 16 8.13 -6.92 -29.86
CA ILE A 16 9.41 -6.48 -29.28
C ILE A 16 10.26 -7.68 -28.83
N SER A 17 11.60 -7.54 -28.82
CA SER A 17 12.50 -8.58 -28.31
C SER A 17 12.67 -8.53 -26.79
N ASP A 18 12.95 -9.68 -26.19
CA ASP A 18 13.41 -9.85 -24.81
C ASP A 18 14.47 -8.83 -24.39
N GLU A 19 15.56 -8.72 -25.16
CA GLU A 19 16.69 -7.82 -24.89
C GLU A 19 16.24 -6.37 -24.74
N ARG A 20 15.30 -5.90 -25.57
CA ARG A 20 14.85 -4.50 -25.49
C ARG A 20 13.90 -4.26 -24.33
N LEU A 21 13.10 -5.25 -23.97
CA LEU A 21 12.26 -5.19 -22.77
C LEU A 21 13.12 -5.16 -21.50
N GLU A 22 14.16 -5.99 -21.42
CA GLU A 22 15.11 -6.00 -20.30
C GLU A 22 15.81 -4.65 -20.13
N LEU A 23 16.19 -4.03 -21.26
CA LEU A 23 16.76 -2.68 -21.29
C LEU A 23 15.73 -1.55 -21.11
N LYS A 24 14.44 -1.88 -20.94
CA LYS A 24 13.32 -0.93 -20.78
C LYS A 24 13.14 0.02 -21.97
N LEU A 25 13.44 -0.45 -23.18
CA LEU A 25 13.37 0.32 -24.42
C LEU A 25 12.12 0.01 -25.25
N PRO A 26 11.64 0.95 -26.09
CA PRO A 26 10.68 0.68 -27.16
C PRO A 26 11.26 -0.30 -28.20
N CYS A 27 10.42 -0.90 -29.06
CA CYS A 27 10.88 -1.79 -30.13
C CYS A 27 11.75 -1.05 -31.17
N LYS A 28 12.48 -1.83 -32.00
CA LYS A 28 13.35 -1.28 -33.06
C LYS A 28 12.61 -0.47 -34.13
N GLN A 29 11.31 -0.71 -34.34
CA GLN A 29 10.52 0.11 -35.26
C GLN A 29 10.27 1.52 -34.70
N CYS A 30 10.00 1.63 -33.40
CA CYS A 30 9.82 2.92 -32.74
C CYS A 30 11.14 3.68 -32.57
N LEU A 31 12.18 2.97 -32.15
CA LEU A 31 13.47 3.56 -31.83
C LEU A 31 14.61 2.62 -32.25
N PRO A 32 15.02 2.64 -33.54
CA PRO A 32 16.03 1.76 -34.09
C PRO A 32 17.35 1.75 -33.30
N GLU A 33 17.90 2.93 -33.06
CA GLU A 33 19.19 3.15 -32.41
C GLU A 33 19.00 3.90 -31.11
N VAL A 34 19.72 3.45 -30.07
CA VAL A 34 19.72 4.05 -28.75
C VAL A 34 21.17 4.16 -28.29
N PRO A 35 21.68 5.37 -28.03
CA PRO A 35 23.00 5.56 -27.45
C PRO A 35 23.20 4.75 -26.16
N GLU A 36 24.37 4.11 -26.00
CA GLU A 36 24.69 3.27 -24.83
C GLU A 36 24.54 4.04 -23.51
N LYS A 37 24.83 5.35 -23.51
CA LYS A 37 24.63 6.23 -22.35
C LYS A 37 23.18 6.21 -21.84
N ILE A 38 22.19 6.19 -22.73
CA ILE A 38 20.76 6.12 -22.34
C ILE A 38 20.44 4.75 -21.75
N VAL A 39 21.02 3.68 -22.32
CA VAL A 39 20.87 2.32 -21.80
C VAL A 39 21.41 2.22 -20.36
N GLN A 40 22.59 2.79 -20.12
CA GLN A 40 23.18 2.86 -18.77
C GLN A 40 22.30 3.66 -17.80
N MET A 41 21.72 4.77 -18.24
CA MET A 41 20.78 5.56 -17.41
C MET A 41 19.54 4.74 -17.02
N LEU A 42 18.95 3.96 -17.93
CA LEU A 42 17.76 3.15 -17.66
C LEU A 42 18.03 1.99 -16.68
N LYS A 43 19.29 1.54 -16.58
CA LYS A 43 19.72 0.48 -15.65
C LYS A 43 19.98 1.01 -14.23
N ASN A 44 20.36 2.27 -14.09
CA ASN A 44 20.71 2.87 -12.81
C ASN A 44 19.49 3.60 -12.18
N GLU A 45 19.22 3.36 -10.89
CA GLU A 45 18.03 3.91 -10.23
C GLU A 45 18.02 5.44 -10.18
N GLU A 46 19.17 6.07 -9.96
CA GLU A 46 19.28 7.53 -9.79
C GLU A 46 19.09 8.28 -11.11
N THR A 47 19.58 7.70 -12.20
CA THR A 47 19.50 8.30 -13.54
C THR A 47 18.34 7.75 -14.38
N PHE A 48 17.53 6.86 -13.81
CA PHE A 48 16.41 6.21 -14.49
C PHE A 48 15.48 7.20 -15.18
N PHE A 49 14.99 8.22 -14.46
CA PHE A 49 14.07 9.22 -15.02
C PHE A 49 14.72 10.06 -16.14
N ALA A 50 16.02 10.34 -16.04
CA ALA A 50 16.76 11.01 -17.11
C ALA A 50 16.81 10.13 -18.37
N GLY A 51 17.07 8.83 -18.22
CA GLY A 51 16.99 7.86 -19.32
C GLY A 51 15.60 7.81 -19.96
N VAL A 52 14.53 7.77 -19.14
CA VAL A 52 13.14 7.82 -19.64
C VAL A 52 12.85 9.11 -20.41
N SER A 53 13.38 10.24 -19.93
CA SER A 53 13.23 11.55 -20.57
C SER A 53 13.93 11.60 -21.94
N GLU A 54 15.14 11.04 -22.05
CA GLU A 54 15.86 10.96 -23.32
C GLU A 54 15.18 10.04 -24.33
N VAL A 55 14.69 8.87 -23.91
CA VAL A 55 13.91 7.98 -24.78
C VAL A 55 12.69 8.69 -25.33
N ARG A 56 11.96 9.44 -24.47
CA ARG A 56 10.83 10.26 -24.92
C ARG A 56 11.25 11.32 -25.92
N ARG A 57 12.35 12.04 -25.68
CA ARG A 57 12.86 13.06 -26.60
C ARG A 57 13.15 12.46 -27.97
N LEU A 58 13.88 11.34 -28.02
CA LEU A 58 14.20 10.64 -29.27
C LEU A 58 12.95 10.13 -30.00
N LEU A 59 11.93 9.65 -29.28
CA LEU A 59 10.66 9.27 -29.88
C LEU A 59 9.91 10.46 -30.48
N LYS A 60 9.97 11.63 -29.84
CA LYS A 60 9.36 12.87 -30.37
C LYS A 60 10.05 13.38 -31.62
N GLU A 61 11.38 13.40 -31.63
CA GLU A 61 12.18 13.85 -32.78
C GLU A 61 11.92 13.00 -34.02
N ARG A 62 11.47 11.76 -33.84
CA ARG A 62 11.12 10.83 -34.92
C ARG A 62 9.62 10.80 -35.23
N ASP A 63 8.81 11.65 -34.61
CA ASP A 63 7.35 11.64 -34.68
C ASP A 63 6.73 10.25 -34.39
N ALA A 64 7.40 9.48 -33.52
CA ALA A 64 7.05 8.10 -33.21
C ALA A 64 6.43 7.97 -31.81
N LEU A 65 6.34 9.05 -31.03
CA LEU A 65 5.84 9.03 -29.67
C LEU A 65 4.35 8.67 -29.63
N LYS A 66 4.02 7.59 -28.93
CA LYS A 66 2.67 7.07 -28.71
C LYS A 66 2.45 6.84 -27.21
N ASN A 67 2.22 5.60 -26.78
CA ASN A 67 1.86 5.26 -25.41
C ASN A 67 3.00 5.51 -24.39
N TYR A 68 4.24 5.68 -24.87
CA TYR A 68 5.37 5.99 -23.99
C TYR A 68 5.22 7.36 -23.29
N GLU A 69 4.38 8.26 -23.81
CA GLU A 69 4.05 9.52 -23.15
C GLU A 69 3.39 9.31 -21.79
N GLU A 70 2.49 8.33 -21.66
CA GLU A 70 1.80 8.03 -20.40
C GLU A 70 2.79 7.52 -19.35
N PHE A 71 3.69 6.62 -19.77
CA PHE A 71 4.77 6.12 -18.92
C PHE A 71 5.70 7.25 -18.44
N TYR A 72 6.12 8.13 -19.35
CA TYR A 72 6.92 9.29 -18.98
C TYR A 72 6.21 10.20 -17.97
N ARG A 73 4.92 10.48 -18.17
CA ARG A 73 4.14 11.33 -17.25
C ARG A 73 4.08 10.74 -15.85
N LEU A 74 3.86 9.42 -15.74
CA LEU A 74 3.89 8.70 -14.47
C LEU A 74 5.26 8.83 -13.78
N GLU A 75 6.35 8.55 -14.49
CA GLU A 75 7.69 8.64 -13.92
C GLU A 75 8.11 10.07 -13.55
N LYS A 76 7.67 11.05 -14.35
CA LYS A 76 7.85 12.48 -14.02
C LYS A 76 7.15 12.84 -12.72
N GLU A 77 5.91 12.38 -12.55
CA GLU A 77 5.15 12.65 -11.33
C GLU A 77 5.81 12.01 -10.10
N VAL A 78 6.35 10.79 -10.24
CA VAL A 78 7.13 10.12 -9.17
C VAL A 78 8.38 10.91 -8.82
N GLU A 79 9.11 11.42 -9.82
CA GLU A 79 10.34 12.20 -9.59
C GLU A 79 10.03 13.57 -8.97
N ASP A 80 8.97 14.25 -9.42
CA ASP A 80 8.51 15.51 -8.84
C ASP A 80 8.08 15.31 -7.37
N ALA A 81 7.37 14.22 -7.08
CA ALA A 81 7.04 13.84 -5.72
C ALA A 81 8.27 13.46 -4.88
N ASN A 82 9.28 12.80 -5.44
CA ASN A 82 10.52 12.47 -4.75
C ASN A 82 11.29 13.72 -4.30
N LYS A 83 11.30 14.78 -5.13
CA LYS A 83 11.86 16.09 -4.76
C LYS A 83 11.07 16.75 -3.62
N LEU A 84 9.74 16.67 -3.67
CA LEU A 84 8.90 17.17 -2.58
C LEU A 84 9.07 16.35 -1.31
N PHE A 85 9.27 15.04 -1.41
CA PHE A 85 9.56 14.17 -0.27
C PHE A 85 10.87 14.56 0.41
N TYR A 86 11.91 14.86 -0.38
CA TYR A 86 13.16 15.40 0.12
C TYR A 86 12.98 16.75 0.82
N LYS A 87 12.24 17.67 0.20
CA LYS A 87 11.91 18.96 0.85
C LYS A 87 11.15 18.78 2.16
N ALA A 88 10.23 17.83 2.23
CA ALA A 88 9.38 17.60 3.39
C ALA A 88 10.09 16.86 4.53
N THR A 89 11.04 15.96 4.22
CA THR A 89 11.60 14.99 5.18
C THR A 89 13.13 14.95 5.29
N GLY A 90 13.84 15.63 4.39
CA GLY A 90 15.31 15.56 4.26
C GLY A 90 15.84 14.28 3.62
N ASN A 91 14.98 13.35 3.21
CA ASN A 91 15.38 12.05 2.65
C ASN A 91 14.72 11.81 1.28
N LYS A 92 15.31 10.93 0.45
CA LYS A 92 14.71 10.50 -0.81
C LYS A 92 13.81 9.28 -0.60
N LEU A 93 12.81 9.11 -1.46
CA LEU A 93 11.97 7.92 -1.47
C LEU A 93 12.82 6.68 -1.79
N TRP A 94 12.63 5.61 -1.02
CA TRP A 94 13.22 4.32 -1.35
C TRP A 94 12.58 3.71 -2.59
N SER A 95 13.31 2.81 -3.25
CA SER A 95 12.83 2.04 -4.42
C SER A 95 11.43 1.43 -4.21
N ALA A 96 11.17 0.85 -3.03
CA ALA A 96 9.86 0.30 -2.66
C ALA A 96 8.77 1.39 -2.56
N GLN A 97 9.09 2.53 -1.94
CA GLN A 97 8.17 3.66 -1.78
C GLN A 97 7.86 4.32 -3.14
N LYS A 98 8.84 4.43 -4.06
CA LYS A 98 8.60 4.87 -5.45
C LYS A 98 7.62 3.94 -6.16
N THR A 99 7.75 2.63 -5.94
CA THR A 99 6.80 1.63 -6.49
C THR A 99 5.39 1.80 -5.91
N TRP A 100 5.27 2.05 -4.61
CA TRP A 100 3.99 2.36 -3.97
C TRP A 100 3.37 3.64 -4.52
N LEU A 101 4.19 4.68 -4.71
CA LEU A 101 3.74 5.94 -5.25
C LEU A 101 3.23 5.80 -6.70
N ARG A 102 3.93 5.05 -7.57
CA ARG A 102 3.44 4.73 -8.92
C ARG A 102 2.03 4.14 -8.89
N ARG A 103 1.77 3.24 -7.93
CA ARG A 103 0.44 2.62 -7.76
C ARG A 103 -0.59 3.64 -7.30
N VAL A 104 -0.25 4.52 -6.35
CA VAL A 104 -1.15 5.60 -5.91
C VAL A 104 -1.49 6.55 -7.06
N ILE A 105 -0.49 7.03 -7.80
CA ILE A 105 -0.68 7.92 -8.97
C ILE A 105 -1.54 7.24 -10.04
N SER A 106 -1.34 5.94 -10.24
CA SER A 106 -2.14 5.12 -11.17
C SER A 106 -3.52 4.72 -10.59
N ASN A 107 -3.90 5.24 -9.42
CA ASN A 107 -5.14 4.92 -8.71
C ASN A 107 -5.38 3.42 -8.49
N ARG A 108 -4.30 2.68 -8.20
CA ARG A 108 -4.34 1.24 -7.91
C ARG A 108 -4.21 1.04 -6.42
N SER A 109 -5.25 0.49 -5.79
CA SER A 109 -5.24 0.11 -4.37
C SER A 109 -4.35 -1.10 -4.12
N PHE A 110 -3.73 -1.18 -2.94
CA PHE A 110 -2.86 -2.31 -2.59
C PHE A 110 -2.58 -2.46 -1.09
N ALA A 111 -2.19 -3.69 -0.74
CA ALA A 111 -1.56 -4.01 0.52
C ALA A 111 -0.03 -3.77 0.43
N VAL A 112 0.53 -3.05 1.40
CA VAL A 112 1.98 -2.83 1.52
C VAL A 112 2.65 -4.07 2.11
N LEU A 113 3.24 -4.88 1.24
CA LEU A 113 3.99 -6.09 1.59
C LEU A 113 5.48 -5.73 1.78
N ALA A 114 5.85 -5.30 2.98
CA ALA A 114 7.22 -4.97 3.33
C ALA A 114 7.45 -5.15 4.84
N PRO A 115 8.69 -5.39 5.31
CA PRO A 115 9.01 -5.47 6.73
C PRO A 115 8.76 -4.13 7.44
N THR A 116 8.83 -4.12 8.77
CA THR A 116 8.83 -2.87 9.54
C THR A 116 10.09 -2.05 9.26
N GLY A 117 10.07 -0.75 9.60
CA GLY A 117 11.23 0.13 9.40
C GLY A 117 11.37 0.74 8.00
N VAL A 118 10.69 0.22 6.98
CA VAL A 118 10.69 0.75 5.59
C VAL A 118 9.94 2.10 5.41
N GLY A 119 9.41 2.66 6.49
CA GLY A 119 8.70 3.95 6.46
C GLY A 119 7.27 3.91 5.89
N LYS A 120 6.49 2.83 6.11
CA LYS A 120 5.09 2.72 5.61
C LYS A 120 4.21 3.89 6.05
N THR A 121 4.21 4.20 7.36
CA THR A 121 3.44 5.32 7.91
C THR A 121 3.93 6.65 7.37
N LEU A 122 5.26 6.83 7.27
CA LEU A 122 5.85 8.04 6.70
C LEU A 122 5.42 8.26 5.24
N PHE A 123 5.43 7.19 4.44
CA PHE A 123 4.94 7.18 3.08
C PHE A 123 3.46 7.56 3.00
N GLY A 124 2.60 6.94 3.82
CA GLY A 124 1.18 7.27 3.88
C GLY A 124 0.91 8.73 4.25
N THR A 125 1.60 9.24 5.27
CA THR A 125 1.52 10.64 5.70
C THR A 125 1.95 11.60 4.60
N PHE A 126 3.12 11.37 4.02
CA PHE A 126 3.61 12.21 2.93
C PHE A 126 2.66 12.19 1.74
N THR A 127 2.19 11.01 1.33
CA THR A 127 1.30 10.86 0.17
C THR A 127 0.02 11.68 0.36
N ALA A 128 -0.56 11.67 1.56
CA ALA A 128 -1.74 12.47 1.87
C ALA A 128 -1.49 13.98 1.72
N VAL A 129 -0.37 14.48 2.24
CA VAL A 129 0.02 15.90 2.14
C VAL A 129 0.40 16.28 0.70
N TYR A 130 1.08 15.39 -0.01
CA TYR A 130 1.43 15.55 -1.43
C TYR A 130 0.18 15.71 -2.31
N LEU A 131 -0.83 14.85 -2.11
CA LEU A 131 -2.09 14.94 -2.87
C LEU A 131 -2.86 16.22 -2.56
N ALA A 132 -2.85 16.67 -1.31
CA ALA A 132 -3.41 17.96 -0.90
C ALA A 132 -2.70 19.15 -1.59
N LYS A 133 -1.36 19.07 -1.74
CA LYS A 133 -0.59 20.06 -2.48
C LYS A 133 -0.90 20.06 -3.97
N LYS A 134 -1.07 18.87 -4.55
CA LYS A 134 -1.28 18.69 -5.98
C LYS A 134 -2.60 19.32 -6.43
N GLU A 135 -3.69 19.06 -5.69
CA GLU A 135 -5.01 19.61 -5.98
C GLU A 135 -5.75 19.93 -4.68
N LYS A 136 -6.26 21.17 -4.56
CA LYS A 136 -6.93 21.65 -3.35
C LYS A 136 -8.20 20.87 -2.99
N GLU A 137 -8.80 20.16 -3.95
CA GLU A 137 -10.01 19.35 -3.73
C GLU A 137 -9.69 17.93 -3.24
N ASN A 138 -8.42 17.50 -3.30
CA ASN A 138 -8.03 16.17 -2.86
C ASN A 138 -8.22 16.03 -1.36
N LYS A 139 -8.91 14.95 -0.98
CA LYS A 139 -9.11 14.55 0.40
C LYS A 139 -8.47 13.21 0.66
N SER A 140 -7.69 13.17 1.73
CA SER A 140 -7.03 11.99 2.24
C SER A 140 -7.51 11.69 3.66
N ILE A 141 -7.59 10.41 4.00
CA ILE A 141 -7.82 9.97 5.38
C ILE A 141 -6.77 8.95 5.79
N ILE A 142 -6.14 9.19 6.94
CA ILE A 142 -5.16 8.32 7.56
C ILE A 142 -5.81 7.70 8.80
N ILE A 143 -5.90 6.38 8.81
CA ILE A 143 -6.55 5.59 9.84
C ILE A 143 -5.48 4.83 10.62
N LEU A 144 -5.40 5.11 11.93
CA LEU A 144 -4.38 4.60 12.83
C LEU A 144 -5.01 3.76 13.96
N PRO A 145 -4.29 2.82 14.58
CA PRO A 145 -4.86 1.96 15.61
C PRO A 145 -5.03 2.68 16.96
N THR A 146 -4.22 3.70 17.27
CA THR A 146 -4.22 4.37 18.58
C THR A 146 -4.19 5.90 18.46
N SER A 147 -4.74 6.59 19.46
CA SER A 147 -4.71 8.06 19.52
C SER A 147 -3.29 8.63 19.67
N LEU A 148 -2.35 7.85 20.23
CA LEU A 148 -0.94 8.24 20.30
C LEU A 148 -0.32 8.34 18.92
N LEU A 149 -0.56 7.34 18.07
CA LEU A 149 -0.11 7.37 16.67
C LEU A 149 -0.79 8.49 15.89
N VAL A 150 -2.09 8.76 16.14
CA VAL A 150 -2.77 9.93 15.55
C VAL A 150 -2.02 11.21 15.89
N LYS A 151 -1.66 11.44 17.16
CA LYS A 151 -0.88 12.62 17.56
C LYS A 151 0.46 12.68 16.83
N GLN A 152 1.23 11.59 16.81
CA GLN A 152 2.53 11.55 16.16
C GLN A 152 2.46 11.82 14.65
N VAL A 153 1.48 11.22 13.97
CA VAL A 153 1.26 11.41 12.54
C VAL A 153 0.74 12.80 12.23
N TYR A 154 -0.11 13.37 13.09
CA TYR A 154 -0.59 14.75 12.97
C TYR A 154 0.54 15.76 13.01
N GLU A 155 1.41 15.72 14.03
CA GLU A 155 2.56 16.64 14.11
C GLU A 155 3.49 16.51 12.91
N ARG A 156 3.79 15.27 12.49
CA ARG A 156 4.60 15.02 11.30
C ARG A 156 3.96 15.56 10.02
N ALA A 157 2.66 15.36 9.85
CA ALA A 157 1.92 15.87 8.70
C ALA A 157 1.97 17.40 8.66
N LYS A 158 1.80 18.07 9.81
CA LYS A 158 1.90 19.54 9.90
C LYS A 158 3.27 20.05 9.49
N GLN A 159 4.33 19.43 10.00
CA GLN A 159 5.70 19.78 9.62
C GLN A 159 5.92 19.61 8.10
N MET A 160 5.43 18.51 7.52
CA MET A 160 5.52 18.29 6.07
C MET A 160 4.74 19.35 5.30
N ALA A 161 3.54 19.71 5.74
CA ALA A 161 2.71 20.75 5.11
C ALA A 161 3.42 22.11 5.12
N GLU A 162 3.98 22.52 6.26
CA GLU A 162 4.82 23.73 6.39
C GLU A 162 6.00 23.72 5.42
N ASN A 163 6.80 22.65 5.43
CA ASN A 163 7.96 22.50 4.55
C ASN A 163 7.59 22.58 3.07
N LEU A 164 6.36 22.17 2.74
CA LEU A 164 5.81 22.20 1.40
C LEU A 164 5.06 23.50 1.05
N GLY A 165 4.99 24.47 1.97
CA GLY A 165 4.33 25.77 1.78
C GLY A 165 2.80 25.69 1.78
N LEU A 166 2.23 24.75 2.54
CA LEU A 166 0.79 24.66 2.83
C LEU A 166 0.53 25.22 4.23
N ASP A 167 -0.67 25.75 4.45
CA ASP A 167 -1.15 26.11 5.78
C ASP A 167 -1.61 24.84 6.53
N PRO A 168 -0.89 24.38 7.57
CA PRO A 168 -1.22 23.13 8.25
C PRO A 168 -2.58 23.15 8.95
N GLU A 169 -2.99 24.29 9.53
CA GLU A 169 -4.23 24.39 10.31
C GLU A 169 -5.45 24.25 9.42
N ARG A 170 -5.36 24.78 8.19
CA ARG A 170 -6.39 24.60 7.16
C ARG A 170 -6.32 23.24 6.48
N THR A 171 -5.11 22.74 6.20
CA THR A 171 -4.91 21.53 5.39
C THR A 171 -5.19 20.25 6.17
N ILE A 172 -4.81 20.19 7.44
CA ILE A 172 -4.77 18.96 8.22
C ILE A 172 -5.67 19.08 9.44
N ILE A 173 -6.48 18.06 9.67
CA ILE A 173 -7.31 17.94 10.87
C ILE A 173 -7.13 16.56 11.49
N ALA A 174 -7.09 16.51 12.82
CA ALA A 174 -7.02 15.26 13.56
C ALA A 174 -7.98 15.28 14.74
N TYR A 175 -8.53 14.10 15.07
CA TYR A 175 -9.22 13.92 16.34
C TYR A 175 -8.26 13.36 17.39
N LEU A 176 -7.75 14.25 18.23
CA LEU A 176 -6.94 13.88 19.39
C LEU A 176 -7.90 13.49 20.53
N GLY A 177 -7.74 12.28 21.09
CA GLY A 177 -8.59 11.85 22.20
C GLY A 177 -8.50 12.82 23.39
N ARG A 178 -9.64 13.06 24.08
CA ARG A 178 -9.83 14.01 25.20
C ARG A 178 -10.20 15.47 24.83
N LEU A 179 -10.60 15.76 23.60
CA LEU A 179 -11.21 17.05 23.25
C LEU A 179 -12.60 17.22 23.91
N THR A 180 -12.82 18.30 24.64
CA THR A 180 -14.09 18.67 25.29
C THR A 180 -14.56 20.07 24.88
N GLY A 181 -15.87 20.32 25.01
CA GLY A 181 -16.48 21.63 24.75
C GLY A 181 -16.36 22.12 23.30
N LYS A 182 -16.21 23.45 23.15
CA LYS A 182 -16.22 24.18 21.87
C LYS A 182 -15.20 23.65 20.83
N LYS A 183 -14.00 23.26 21.27
CA LYS A 183 -12.96 22.71 20.36
C LYS A 183 -13.38 21.40 19.70
N ARG A 184 -14.13 20.55 20.42
CA ARG A 184 -14.66 19.30 19.85
C ARG A 184 -15.70 19.58 18.78
N GLU A 185 -16.59 20.53 19.03
CA GLU A 185 -17.62 20.93 18.06
C GLU A 185 -17.01 21.52 16.80
N GLU A 186 -16.01 22.39 16.94
CA GLU A 186 -15.27 22.96 15.81
C GLU A 186 -14.65 21.87 14.93
N VAL A 187 -13.96 20.89 15.53
CA VAL A 187 -13.38 19.76 14.78
C VAL A 187 -14.47 18.95 14.07
N PHE A 188 -15.59 18.68 14.74
CA PHE A 188 -16.70 17.92 14.16
C PHE A 188 -17.36 18.66 13.00
N ASN A 189 -17.52 19.98 13.10
CA ASN A 189 -18.07 20.82 12.05
C ASN A 189 -17.14 20.84 10.83
N ARG A 190 -15.84 21.10 11.04
CA ARG A 190 -14.85 21.05 9.94
C ARG A 190 -14.82 19.69 9.25
N ILE A 191 -14.94 18.59 10.00
CA ILE A 191 -15.03 17.23 9.42
C ILE A 191 -16.30 17.10 8.57
N ARG A 192 -17.45 17.53 9.10
CA ARG A 192 -18.75 17.44 8.40
C ARG A 192 -18.78 18.27 7.13
N ASP A 193 -18.34 19.51 7.23
CA ASP A 193 -18.34 20.50 6.14
C ASP A 193 -17.23 20.21 5.12
N GLY A 194 -16.27 19.36 5.49
CA GLY A 194 -15.19 18.97 4.61
C GLY A 194 -14.10 20.03 4.47
N ASP A 195 -13.96 20.93 5.43
CA ASP A 195 -12.97 22.02 5.43
C ASP A 195 -11.58 21.54 5.89
N PHE A 196 -11.01 20.64 5.09
CA PHE A 196 -9.67 20.06 5.25
C PHE A 196 -9.28 19.28 3.98
N ASN A 197 -8.00 18.97 3.86
CA ASN A 197 -7.47 18.04 2.86
C ASN A 197 -7.05 16.70 3.46
N VAL A 198 -6.56 16.68 4.70
CA VAL A 198 -6.08 15.45 5.35
C VAL A 198 -6.76 15.26 6.70
N LEU A 199 -7.52 14.17 6.85
CA LEU A 199 -8.13 13.75 8.11
C LEU A 199 -7.31 12.62 8.75
N ILE A 200 -6.90 12.79 10.01
CA ILE A 200 -6.12 11.78 10.74
C ILE A 200 -6.91 11.31 11.96
N VAL A 201 -7.30 10.04 11.99
CA VAL A 201 -8.22 9.50 13.00
C VAL A 201 -7.87 8.07 13.39
N THR A 202 -8.46 7.60 14.48
CA THR A 202 -8.39 6.18 14.84
C THR A 202 -9.45 5.36 14.10
N SER A 203 -9.22 4.04 13.96
CA SER A 203 -10.25 3.10 13.45
C SER A 203 -11.54 3.16 14.27
N GLN A 204 -11.44 3.35 15.59
CA GLN A 204 -12.60 3.48 16.47
C GLN A 204 -13.37 4.79 16.22
N PHE A 205 -12.66 5.90 15.96
CA PHE A 205 -13.31 7.17 15.63
C PHE A 205 -14.06 7.06 14.30
N LEU A 206 -13.44 6.47 13.27
CA LEU A 206 -14.09 6.21 11.98
C LEU A 206 -15.39 5.42 12.18
N ARG A 207 -15.33 4.32 12.93
CA ARG A 207 -16.49 3.45 13.18
C ARG A 207 -17.66 4.21 13.80
N ARG A 208 -17.39 4.99 14.84
CA ARG A 208 -18.42 5.69 15.64
C ARG A 208 -18.98 6.92 14.93
N ASN A 209 -18.17 7.62 14.15
CA ASN A 209 -18.49 8.92 13.59
C ASN A 209 -18.58 8.89 12.05
N PHE A 210 -18.84 7.73 11.45
CA PHE A 210 -18.84 7.58 10.00
C PHE A 210 -19.75 8.56 9.27
N LYS A 211 -20.94 8.86 9.84
CA LYS A 211 -21.92 9.80 9.26
C LYS A 211 -21.44 11.25 9.16
N ILE A 212 -20.44 11.67 9.94
CA ILE A 212 -19.87 13.02 9.77
C ILE A 212 -18.67 13.01 8.82
N ILE A 213 -17.97 11.87 8.72
CA ILE A 213 -16.81 11.69 7.84
C ILE A 213 -17.26 11.50 6.39
N TRP A 214 -18.33 10.73 6.21
CA TRP A 214 -18.85 10.32 4.92
C TRP A 214 -20.37 10.52 4.89
N ASN A 215 -20.83 11.14 3.81
CA ASN A 215 -22.24 11.23 3.45
C ASN A 215 -22.39 10.91 1.96
N GLU A 216 -23.51 10.34 1.58
CA GLU A 216 -23.75 9.95 0.19
C GLU A 216 -23.70 11.18 -0.72
N GLY A 217 -22.81 11.16 -1.72
CA GLY A 217 -22.57 12.31 -2.61
C GLY A 217 -21.59 13.37 -2.10
N ALA A 218 -21.21 13.36 -0.82
CA ALA A 218 -20.29 14.34 -0.20
C ALA A 218 -19.02 13.68 0.38
N ASN A 219 -17.91 14.43 0.45
CA ASN A 219 -16.62 14.00 1.02
C ASN A 219 -16.09 12.65 0.46
N LYS A 220 -15.71 12.65 -0.82
CA LYS A 220 -15.00 11.52 -1.45
C LYS A 220 -13.50 11.64 -1.17
N TYR A 221 -12.90 10.55 -0.73
CA TYR A 221 -11.46 10.50 -0.45
C TYR A 221 -10.73 9.93 -1.66
N SER A 222 -9.80 10.70 -2.22
CA SER A 222 -8.91 10.22 -3.28
C SER A 222 -7.80 9.32 -2.74
N PHE A 223 -7.56 9.35 -1.42
CA PHE A 223 -6.59 8.47 -0.77
C PHE A 223 -7.04 8.06 0.63
N VAL A 224 -7.03 6.75 0.89
CA VAL A 224 -7.30 6.15 2.19
C VAL A 224 -6.07 5.35 2.60
N PHE A 225 -5.42 5.74 3.68
CA PHE A 225 -4.28 5.03 4.24
C PHE A 225 -4.68 4.37 5.57
N VAL A 226 -4.44 3.07 5.68
CA VAL A 226 -4.66 2.28 6.90
C VAL A 226 -3.32 1.76 7.39
N ASP A 227 -2.86 2.20 8.55
CA ASP A 227 -1.52 1.85 9.05
C ASP A 227 -1.44 0.47 9.72
N ASP A 228 -2.55 0.01 10.29
CA ASP A 228 -2.68 -1.33 10.86
C ASP A 228 -3.94 -1.99 10.33
N VAL A 229 -3.74 -3.02 9.52
CA VAL A 229 -4.82 -3.79 8.92
C VAL A 229 -5.70 -4.47 9.97
N ASP A 230 -5.13 -4.93 11.08
CA ASP A 230 -5.86 -5.67 12.10
C ASP A 230 -6.90 -4.79 12.79
N ALA A 231 -6.61 -3.48 12.92
CA ALA A 231 -7.54 -2.51 13.48
C ALA A 231 -8.80 -2.32 12.60
N ILE A 232 -8.70 -2.53 11.29
CA ILE A 232 -9.85 -2.49 10.37
C ILE A 232 -10.54 -3.85 10.31
N LEU A 233 -9.78 -4.95 10.24
CA LEU A 233 -10.33 -6.30 10.05
C LEU A 233 -11.15 -6.83 11.23
N ARG A 234 -10.99 -6.26 12.43
CA ARG A 234 -11.81 -6.61 13.61
C ARG A 234 -13.31 -6.36 13.42
N SER A 235 -13.72 -5.53 12.45
CA SER A 235 -15.13 -5.25 12.20
C SER A 235 -15.48 -5.27 10.71
N SER A 236 -16.48 -6.09 10.36
CA SER A 236 -17.07 -6.13 9.02
C SER A 236 -17.58 -4.76 8.57
N LYS A 237 -18.05 -3.91 9.50
CA LYS A 237 -18.52 -2.56 9.22
C LYS A 237 -17.39 -1.62 8.80
N ASN A 238 -16.19 -1.77 9.36
CA ASN A 238 -15.04 -0.94 8.99
C ASN A 238 -14.60 -1.20 7.55
N ILE A 239 -14.70 -2.44 7.08
CA ILE A 239 -14.40 -2.80 5.68
C ILE A 239 -15.35 -2.04 4.74
N ASP A 240 -16.66 -2.11 4.98
CA ASP A 240 -17.65 -1.38 4.17
C ASP A 240 -17.39 0.12 4.22
N GLN A 241 -17.11 0.67 5.40
CA GLN A 241 -16.83 2.09 5.58
C GLN A 241 -15.62 2.54 4.76
N VAL A 242 -14.53 1.77 4.78
CA VAL A 242 -13.33 2.07 3.97
C VAL A 242 -13.63 2.04 2.47
N LEU A 243 -14.42 1.07 2.00
CA LEU A 243 -14.85 1.00 0.60
C LEU A 243 -15.71 2.21 0.21
N MET A 244 -16.64 2.61 1.08
CA MET A 244 -17.50 3.78 0.86
C MET A 244 -16.72 5.09 0.84
N LEU A 245 -15.65 5.24 1.65
CA LEU A 245 -14.77 6.42 1.61
C LEU A 245 -14.13 6.64 0.23
N LEU A 246 -13.87 5.58 -0.53
CA LEU A 246 -13.34 5.63 -1.90
C LEU A 246 -14.40 6.04 -2.95
N GLY A 247 -15.64 6.27 -2.50
CA GLY A 247 -16.77 6.65 -3.34
C GLY A 247 -17.58 5.48 -3.89
N LEU A 248 -17.42 4.27 -3.35
CA LEU A 248 -18.31 3.15 -3.69
C LEU A 248 -19.66 3.32 -3.00
N PRO A 249 -20.77 3.20 -3.73
CA PRO A 249 -22.09 3.29 -3.13
C PRO A 249 -22.37 2.04 -2.29
N GLN A 250 -23.25 2.18 -1.30
CA GLN A 250 -23.54 1.11 -0.34
C GLN A 250 -24.12 -0.14 -1.02
N ASP A 251 -24.92 0.05 -2.07
CA ASP A 251 -25.49 -1.04 -2.87
C ASP A 251 -24.42 -1.83 -3.63
N ALA A 252 -23.39 -1.17 -4.18
CA ALA A 252 -22.27 -1.85 -4.83
C ALA A 252 -21.49 -2.74 -3.85
N VAL A 253 -21.29 -2.29 -2.61
CA VAL A 253 -20.63 -3.11 -1.57
C VAL A 253 -21.49 -4.33 -1.22
N ALA A 254 -22.81 -4.14 -1.11
CA ALA A 254 -23.75 -5.25 -0.86
C ALA A 254 -23.79 -6.25 -2.02
N ASP A 255 -23.81 -5.76 -3.26
CA ASP A 255 -23.84 -6.57 -4.47
C ASP A 255 -22.54 -7.33 -4.67
N ALA A 256 -21.38 -6.73 -4.40
CA ALA A 256 -20.11 -7.46 -4.39
C ALA A 256 -20.08 -8.58 -3.33
N LEU A 257 -20.72 -8.37 -2.17
CA LEU A 257 -20.83 -9.42 -1.16
C LEU A 257 -21.72 -10.58 -1.64
N LYS A 258 -22.86 -10.28 -2.29
CA LYS A 258 -23.69 -11.30 -2.95
C LYS A 258 -22.89 -12.07 -4.00
N LEU A 259 -22.10 -11.37 -4.82
CA LEU A 259 -21.26 -11.97 -5.86
C LEU A 259 -20.26 -12.97 -5.26
N ILE A 260 -19.66 -12.64 -4.12
CA ILE A 260 -18.75 -13.54 -3.41
C ILE A 260 -19.47 -14.81 -2.93
N TYR A 261 -20.70 -14.68 -2.40
CA TYR A 261 -21.49 -15.83 -1.98
C TYR A 261 -21.93 -16.71 -3.16
N LEU A 262 -22.32 -16.10 -4.28
CA LEU A 262 -22.72 -16.81 -5.49
C LEU A 262 -21.55 -17.61 -6.08
N LYS A 263 -20.36 -16.99 -6.20
CA LYS A 263 -19.12 -17.69 -6.60
C LYS A 263 -18.81 -18.87 -5.67
N ARG A 264 -19.02 -18.73 -4.36
CA ARG A 264 -18.83 -19.82 -3.39
C ARG A 264 -19.85 -20.94 -3.57
N ARG A 265 -21.11 -20.62 -3.84
CA ARG A 265 -22.18 -21.60 -4.10
C ARG A 265 -21.87 -22.41 -5.36
N ILE A 266 -21.51 -21.74 -6.45
CA ILE A 266 -21.09 -22.36 -7.72
C ILE A 266 -19.88 -23.27 -7.51
N ALA A 267 -18.85 -22.81 -6.78
CA ALA A 267 -17.70 -23.64 -6.44
C ALA A 267 -18.08 -24.90 -5.64
N GLY A 268 -19.10 -24.82 -4.78
CA GLY A 268 -19.64 -25.96 -4.04
C GLY A 268 -20.27 -27.03 -4.94
N TYR A 269 -20.99 -26.63 -6.00
CA TYR A 269 -21.52 -27.57 -7.00
C TYR A 269 -20.40 -28.30 -7.73
N TYR A 270 -19.37 -27.58 -8.18
CA TYR A 270 -18.20 -28.19 -8.81
C TYR A 270 -17.49 -29.17 -7.89
N ALA A 271 -17.29 -28.81 -6.62
CA ALA A 271 -16.67 -29.69 -5.63
C ALA A 271 -17.46 -31.00 -5.42
N ARG A 272 -18.79 -30.96 -5.59
CA ARG A 272 -19.69 -32.12 -5.50
C ARG A 272 -19.90 -32.82 -6.85
N ARG A 273 -19.23 -32.38 -7.92
CA ARG A 273 -19.42 -32.86 -9.31
C ARG A 273 -20.87 -32.77 -9.78
N GLN A 274 -21.61 -31.77 -9.32
CA GLN A 274 -22.98 -31.51 -9.71
C GLN A 274 -23.04 -30.45 -10.80
N GLN A 275 -24.06 -30.54 -11.66
CA GLN A 275 -24.34 -29.48 -12.63
C GLN A 275 -24.79 -28.21 -11.88
N VAL A 276 -24.20 -27.08 -12.25
CA VAL A 276 -24.56 -25.78 -11.69
C VAL A 276 -25.85 -25.31 -12.39
N PRO A 277 -26.89 -24.92 -11.64
CA PRO A 277 -28.11 -24.37 -12.24
C PRO A 277 -27.83 -23.14 -13.11
N GLU A 278 -28.45 -23.06 -14.29
CA GLU A 278 -28.26 -21.94 -15.24
C GLU A 278 -28.63 -20.58 -14.63
N GLU A 279 -29.66 -20.54 -13.78
CA GLU A 279 -30.08 -19.34 -13.05
C GLU A 279 -28.92 -18.70 -12.25
N LEU A 280 -28.05 -19.53 -11.66
CA LEU A 280 -26.89 -19.03 -10.91
C LEU A 280 -25.85 -18.37 -11.82
N TYR A 281 -25.73 -18.82 -13.08
CA TYR A 281 -24.85 -18.16 -14.05
C TYR A 281 -25.46 -16.85 -14.55
N SER A 282 -26.78 -16.80 -14.78
CA SER A 282 -27.46 -15.55 -15.15
C SER A 282 -27.28 -14.50 -14.08
N GLU A 283 -27.60 -14.84 -12.82
CA GLU A 283 -27.42 -13.95 -11.67
C GLU A 283 -25.96 -13.50 -11.51
N LEU A 284 -25.00 -14.41 -11.75
CA LEU A 284 -23.57 -14.10 -11.68
C LEU A 284 -23.16 -13.06 -12.73
N ASN A 285 -23.61 -13.23 -13.98
CA ASN A 285 -23.25 -12.36 -15.08
C ASN A 285 -23.93 -10.99 -14.93
N GLU A 286 -25.21 -10.94 -14.58
CA GLU A 286 -25.93 -9.69 -14.31
C GLU A 286 -25.26 -8.86 -13.22
N LEU A 287 -24.85 -9.51 -12.13
CA LEU A 287 -24.21 -8.84 -11.00
C LEU A 287 -22.79 -8.36 -11.34
N LYS A 288 -22.05 -9.14 -12.14
CA LYS A 288 -20.75 -8.72 -12.68
C LYS A 288 -20.89 -7.49 -13.58
N ASP A 289 -21.83 -7.50 -14.52
CA ASP A 289 -22.06 -6.40 -15.45
C ASP A 289 -22.48 -5.13 -14.71
N LYS A 290 -23.35 -5.27 -13.69
CA LYS A 290 -23.74 -4.16 -12.81
C LYS A 290 -22.53 -3.56 -12.10
N LEU A 291 -21.70 -4.38 -11.46
CA LEU A 291 -20.52 -3.91 -10.74
C LEU A 291 -19.48 -3.31 -11.71
N GLU A 292 -19.26 -3.92 -12.88
CA GLU A 292 -18.32 -3.42 -13.86
C GLU A 292 -18.72 -2.03 -14.36
N LYS A 293 -20.01 -1.76 -14.58
CA LYS A 293 -20.50 -0.41 -14.93
C LYS A 293 -20.21 0.61 -13.82
N ILE A 294 -20.41 0.24 -12.56
CA ILE A 294 -20.13 1.11 -11.41
C ILE A 294 -18.62 1.39 -11.31
N LEU A 295 -17.78 0.37 -11.48
CA LEU A 295 -16.32 0.47 -11.37
C LEU A 295 -15.70 1.21 -12.57
N LYS A 296 -16.25 1.05 -13.78
CA LYS A 296 -15.86 1.79 -15.00
C LYS A 296 -16.14 3.30 -14.89
N GLY A 297 -17.09 3.71 -14.05
CA GLY A 297 -17.37 5.12 -13.71
C GLY A 297 -16.24 5.87 -12.98
N LYS A 298 -15.04 5.29 -12.93
CA LYS A 298 -13.85 5.67 -12.16
C LYS A 298 -14.13 5.74 -10.66
N LEU A 299 -13.81 4.64 -9.96
CA LEU A 299 -13.40 4.69 -8.56
C LEU A 299 -12.44 5.87 -8.37
N LYS A 300 -12.80 6.84 -7.51
CA LYS A 300 -12.05 8.11 -7.40
C LYS A 300 -10.89 8.06 -6.41
N GLY A 301 -10.74 6.96 -5.67
CA GLY A 301 -9.75 6.88 -4.61
C GLY A 301 -8.92 5.61 -4.59
N CYS A 302 -7.73 5.74 -4.01
CA CYS A 302 -6.78 4.68 -3.79
C CYS A 302 -6.73 4.29 -2.30
N LEU A 303 -6.87 2.99 -2.01
CA LEU A 303 -6.70 2.42 -0.69
C LEU A 303 -5.31 1.78 -0.56
N VAL A 304 -4.56 2.23 0.44
CA VAL A 304 -3.28 1.65 0.83
C VAL A 304 -3.37 1.12 2.24
N ILE A 305 -3.13 -0.17 2.41
CA ILE A 305 -3.17 -0.84 3.71
C ILE A 305 -1.77 -1.34 4.06
N SER A 306 -1.20 -0.81 5.13
CA SER A 306 -0.03 -1.39 5.77
C SER A 306 -0.38 -2.76 6.33
N THR A 307 0.18 -3.80 5.73
CA THR A 307 -0.08 -5.18 6.18
C THR A 307 0.81 -5.50 7.37
N ALA A 308 0.17 -5.98 8.44
CA ALA A 308 0.79 -6.70 9.54
C ALA A 308 0.54 -8.20 9.33
N THR A 309 1.41 -9.00 9.94
CA THR A 309 1.62 -10.46 9.86
C THR A 309 0.39 -11.37 10.05
N GLY A 310 -0.81 -10.82 10.27
CA GLY A 310 -2.05 -11.56 10.49
C GLY A 310 -2.61 -12.24 9.25
N LYS A 311 -3.21 -13.42 9.43
CA LYS A 311 -4.07 -14.05 8.41
C LYS A 311 -5.49 -13.48 8.52
N PRO A 312 -5.91 -12.54 7.64
CA PRO A 312 -7.28 -12.04 7.65
C PRO A 312 -8.30 -13.19 7.58
N ARG A 313 -9.30 -13.17 8.46
CA ARG A 313 -10.42 -14.11 8.45
C ARG A 313 -11.72 -13.41 8.05
N GLY A 314 -12.62 -14.16 7.44
CA GLY A 314 -13.98 -13.71 7.12
C GLY A 314 -14.20 -13.35 5.65
N THR A 315 -15.45 -13.53 5.19
CA THR A 315 -15.85 -13.35 3.80
C THR A 315 -15.67 -11.91 3.32
N ARG A 316 -15.89 -10.92 4.20
CA ARG A 316 -15.83 -9.50 3.83
C ARG A 316 -14.46 -9.02 3.38
N VAL A 317 -13.37 -9.66 3.80
CA VAL A 317 -12.02 -9.30 3.32
C VAL A 317 -11.89 -9.51 1.81
N LYS A 318 -12.65 -10.46 1.25
CA LYS A 318 -12.67 -10.72 -0.20
C LYS A 318 -13.28 -9.58 -1.02
N LEU A 319 -13.95 -8.61 -0.38
CA LEU A 319 -14.45 -7.40 -1.05
C LEU A 319 -13.30 -6.57 -1.64
N PHE A 320 -12.14 -6.51 -0.99
CA PHE A 320 -10.98 -5.80 -1.54
C PHE A 320 -10.51 -6.39 -2.87
N ARG A 321 -10.57 -7.72 -3.00
CA ARG A 321 -10.23 -8.38 -4.26
C ARG A 321 -11.26 -8.11 -5.32
N GLU A 322 -12.54 -8.24 -4.97
CA GLU A 322 -13.64 -8.11 -5.92
C GLU A 322 -13.80 -6.67 -6.43
N LEU A 323 -13.64 -5.67 -5.56
CA LEU A 323 -13.89 -4.27 -5.88
C LEU A 323 -12.62 -3.49 -6.25
N LEU A 324 -11.47 -3.87 -5.69
CA LEU A 324 -10.22 -3.09 -5.81
C LEU A 324 -9.04 -3.88 -6.41
N GLY A 325 -9.22 -5.18 -6.73
CA GLY A 325 -8.22 -5.98 -7.43
C GLY A 325 -6.99 -6.36 -6.60
N PHE A 326 -7.06 -6.32 -5.27
CA PHE A 326 -5.97 -6.79 -4.41
C PHE A 326 -6.46 -7.66 -3.25
N GLU A 327 -5.59 -8.54 -2.77
CA GLU A 327 -5.83 -9.35 -1.59
C GLU A 327 -4.97 -8.87 -0.42
N ILE A 328 -5.53 -8.98 0.79
CA ILE A 328 -4.78 -8.85 2.03
C ILE A 328 -4.31 -10.25 2.41
N GLY A 329 -3.01 -10.44 2.55
CA GLY A 329 -2.44 -11.73 2.92
C GLY A 329 -1.16 -11.57 3.70
N ALA A 330 -0.95 -12.46 4.67
CA ALA A 330 0.33 -12.63 5.31
C ALA A 330 1.27 -13.30 4.30
N ARG A 331 2.37 -12.62 3.93
CA ARG A 331 3.57 -13.38 3.52
C ARG A 331 4.20 -13.90 4.80
N THR A 332 4.55 -15.18 4.81
CA THR A 332 5.64 -15.65 5.67
C THR A 332 6.89 -14.89 5.25
N GLU A 333 7.48 -14.11 6.17
CA GLU A 333 8.79 -13.50 5.95
C GLU A 333 9.80 -14.64 5.75
N ALA A 334 10.16 -14.90 4.49
CA ALA A 334 11.05 -15.99 4.12
C ALA A 334 12.52 -15.56 4.01
N LEU A 335 12.81 -14.26 4.16
CA LEU A 335 14.16 -13.74 4.11
C LEU A 335 14.81 -13.90 5.49
N ARG A 336 15.61 -14.96 5.64
CA ARG A 336 16.42 -15.22 6.83
C ARG A 336 17.88 -15.23 6.39
N ASN A 337 18.68 -14.34 6.97
CA ASN A 337 20.14 -14.44 6.92
C ASN A 337 20.61 -15.05 8.26
N VAL A 338 20.31 -16.33 8.43
CA VAL A 338 20.59 -17.08 9.67
C VAL A 338 21.55 -18.20 9.33
N VAL A 339 22.61 -18.33 10.12
CA VAL A 339 23.47 -19.51 10.12
C VAL A 339 22.97 -20.41 11.24
N ASP A 340 22.41 -21.55 10.88
CA ASP A 340 22.05 -22.60 11.84
C ASP A 340 23.31 -23.44 12.13
N SER A 341 23.85 -23.32 13.34
CA SER A 341 25.01 -24.06 13.81
C SER A 341 24.72 -24.75 15.14
N TYR A 342 25.51 -25.77 15.46
CA TYR A 342 25.44 -26.47 16.74
C TYR A 342 26.85 -26.81 17.23
N VAL A 343 26.98 -26.98 18.54
CA VAL A 343 28.19 -27.45 19.20
C VAL A 343 27.85 -28.75 19.93
N LEU A 344 28.73 -29.73 19.83
CA LEU A 344 28.68 -30.92 20.67
C LEU A 344 29.60 -30.65 21.87
N PRO A 345 29.05 -30.48 23.08
CA PRO A 345 29.86 -30.19 24.26
C PRO A 345 30.77 -31.37 24.59
N GLU A 346 32.04 -31.10 24.90
CA GLU A 346 33.03 -32.12 25.27
C GLU A 346 32.83 -32.60 26.72
N SER A 347 32.22 -31.78 27.58
CA SER A 347 31.86 -32.10 28.96
C SER A 347 30.36 -32.36 29.10
N GLU A 348 29.97 -33.08 30.15
CA GLU A 348 28.55 -33.20 30.54
C GLU A 348 27.97 -31.87 31.06
N ASP A 349 28.84 -30.90 31.43
CA ASP A 349 28.41 -29.57 31.87
C ASP A 349 28.17 -28.64 30.68
N ILE A 350 26.93 -28.66 30.21
CA ILE A 350 26.44 -27.83 29.12
C ILE A 350 26.46 -26.34 29.48
N ASP A 351 26.34 -25.98 30.76
CA ASP A 351 26.22 -24.59 31.18
C ASP A 351 27.50 -23.80 30.90
N ASP A 352 28.66 -24.40 31.16
CA ASP A 352 29.96 -23.75 30.94
C ASP A 352 30.22 -23.49 29.45
N GLU A 353 29.82 -24.42 28.58
CA GLU A 353 29.93 -24.24 27.12
C GLU A 353 28.96 -23.14 26.63
N VAL A 354 27.76 -23.05 27.20
CA VAL A 354 26.82 -21.94 26.93
C VAL A 354 27.42 -20.60 27.35
N VAL A 355 27.98 -20.50 28.55
CA VAL A 355 28.62 -19.27 29.06
C VAL A 355 29.79 -18.85 28.17
N LYS A 356 30.61 -19.81 27.74
CA LYS A 356 31.72 -19.59 26.81
C LYS A 356 31.23 -19.04 25.47
N LEU A 357 30.20 -19.65 24.87
CA LEU A 357 29.61 -19.19 23.62
C LEU A 357 29.04 -17.76 23.73
N ILE A 358 28.34 -17.45 24.83
CA ILE A 358 27.82 -16.09 25.07
C ILE A 358 28.96 -15.08 25.15
N LYS A 359 30.05 -15.41 25.87
CA LYS A 359 31.24 -14.55 25.96
C LYS A 359 31.90 -14.32 24.60
N THR A 360 31.90 -15.32 23.72
CA THR A 360 32.44 -15.19 22.35
C THR A 360 31.52 -14.39 21.42
N LEU A 361 30.21 -14.64 21.46
CA LEU A 361 29.21 -14.00 20.58
C LEU A 361 28.89 -12.56 21.01
N GLY A 362 29.10 -12.22 22.27
CA GLY A 362 28.88 -10.89 22.82
C GLY A 362 27.42 -10.59 23.15
N LYS A 363 27.06 -9.30 23.12
CA LYS A 363 25.75 -8.81 23.58
C LYS A 363 24.66 -8.94 22.50
N GLY A 364 23.40 -9.01 22.94
CA GLY A 364 22.23 -9.02 22.06
C GLY A 364 21.70 -10.41 21.67
N GLY A 365 22.22 -11.47 22.29
CA GLY A 365 21.72 -12.84 22.14
C GLY A 365 20.47 -13.12 22.97
N LEU A 366 19.74 -14.17 22.59
CA LEU A 366 18.65 -14.77 23.35
C LEU A 366 19.00 -16.23 23.65
N VAL A 367 18.92 -16.64 24.92
CA VAL A 367 19.17 -18.02 25.35
C VAL A 367 17.84 -18.66 25.70
N PHE A 368 17.53 -19.77 25.03
CA PHE A 368 16.34 -20.57 25.31
C PHE A 368 16.76 -21.84 26.05
N VAL A 369 16.20 -22.05 27.24
CA VAL A 369 16.43 -23.27 28.03
C VAL A 369 15.26 -24.26 27.87
N PRO A 370 15.49 -25.58 28.06
CA PRO A 370 14.41 -26.57 28.01
C PRO A 370 13.29 -26.26 29.01
N VAL A 371 12.04 -26.39 28.57
CA VAL A 371 10.85 -26.10 29.40
C VAL A 371 10.84 -26.91 30.69
N SER A 372 11.37 -28.13 30.68
CA SER A 372 11.48 -29.01 31.85
C SER A 372 12.38 -28.48 32.97
N LYS A 373 13.36 -27.62 32.65
CA LYS A 373 14.26 -27.03 33.64
C LYS A 373 13.70 -25.75 34.29
N GLY A 374 12.66 -25.16 33.71
CA GLY A 374 11.94 -24.03 34.31
C GLY A 374 12.71 -22.72 34.42
N LEU A 375 12.11 -21.76 35.13
CA LEU A 375 12.62 -20.39 35.29
C LEU A 375 13.85 -20.34 36.21
N GLU A 376 13.89 -21.19 37.23
CA GLU A 376 14.97 -21.23 38.23
C GLU A 376 16.32 -21.55 37.57
N TYR A 377 16.35 -22.52 36.66
CA TYR A 377 17.56 -22.84 35.90
C TYR A 377 18.02 -21.69 35.00
N ALA A 378 17.08 -20.98 34.35
CA ALA A 378 17.43 -19.83 33.52
C ALA A 378 18.06 -18.69 34.35
N GLN A 379 17.58 -18.49 35.58
CA GLN A 379 18.14 -17.50 36.51
C GLN A 379 19.54 -17.92 36.97
N ALA A 380 19.72 -19.18 37.38
CA ALA A 380 21.03 -19.70 37.79
C ALA A 380 22.07 -19.60 36.66
N LEU A 381 21.67 -19.90 35.41
CA LEU A 381 22.55 -19.78 34.24
C LEU A 381 22.93 -18.32 33.94
N ASN A 382 22.05 -17.36 34.23
CA ASN A 382 22.32 -15.93 34.04
C ASN A 382 23.24 -15.34 35.12
N GLU A 383 23.39 -16.01 36.26
CA GLU A 383 24.30 -15.61 37.33
C GLU A 383 25.74 -16.12 37.12
N LYS A 384 25.94 -17.10 36.23
CA LYS A 384 27.26 -17.58 35.77
C LYS A 384 27.86 -16.64 34.70
#